data_AF-A0A2A5SDZ4-F1
#
_entry.id   AF-A0A2A5SDZ4-F1
#
_cell.length_a   1.000
_cell.length_b   1.000
_cell.length_c   1.000
_cell.angle_alpha   90.00
_cell.angle_beta   90.00
_cell.angle_gamma   90.00
#
_symmetry.space_group_name_H-M   'P 1'
#
loop_
_entity.id
_entity.type
_entity.pdbx_description
1 polymer ?
#
loop_
_entity_poly.entity_id
_entity_poly.type
_entity_poly.pdbx_seq_one_letter_code
_entity_poly.pdbx_strand_id
1 'polypeptide(L)'
;MSFDGIFLHHMTAELQPLVGGRIQKINQPFDQELVLTVRSAGKSHKLLLSAHPVFGRVQLTKTDFQNPQNPNNFVMILRKYLAGAFIEQIEQVGNDRQIIFHISTKDEIGDSLKIALITEIMGKHSNIILLEKTSQKIIESIKHIGFSKNQYRTILPGSTYIAPPLNTAIDPFKAADEEIFEALQTEQLQQKLQGIGRDSKNALTGLSVKEFKEKLLTVTPSIYPNDTFSSIKLADEFVSFDSLSEMLDTYYADKAERDRVKQVAASVIKKIQNELKKNRDKLKKQERELLATDNAEIFRQKGELLNTFLNQVPNDKASVTLENYYTNEPIEIALNPALSPVQNAQRYFHRYQKLKQAVKFLGEQIAKTKETIHYLESVESNLENADVAEIADIREELIQTGYIKQKYRNKKQKMLPPENYQAEDGTIILVGKNNLQNEQVSFKLSRRGDLWFHVKDIPGSHVLITGNANPSDETITFAGELAAYFSKARYSNLVQVDVLDVKKLHKPTGTAPGFVTYDREKTIRVTPDESAIKSRKIGR
;
A
#
# COMPACT_ATOMS: atom_id res chain seq x y z
N MET A 1 -22.16 -10.13 8.12
CA MET A 1 -21.45 -8.89 8.43
C MET A 1 -21.92 -8.49 9.82
N SER A 2 -21.00 -8.26 10.74
CA SER A 2 -21.31 -8.00 12.15
C SER A 2 -21.94 -6.61 12.36
N PHE A 3 -21.68 -5.67 11.46
CA PHE A 3 -22.40 -4.40 11.38
C PHE A 3 -23.76 -4.60 10.68
N ASP A 4 -24.75 -5.02 11.47
CA ASP A 4 -26.13 -5.25 11.01
C ASP A 4 -27.06 -4.06 11.34
N GLY A 5 -28.36 -4.21 11.09
CA GLY A 5 -29.35 -3.17 11.35
C GLY A 5 -29.50 -2.83 12.83
N ILE A 6 -29.47 -3.86 13.69
CA ILE A 6 -29.51 -3.71 15.15
C ILE A 6 -28.30 -2.88 15.62
N PHE A 7 -27.13 -3.20 15.10
CA PHE A 7 -25.92 -2.44 15.39
C PHE A 7 -26.07 -0.97 14.97
N LEU A 8 -26.57 -0.72 13.75
CA LEU A 8 -26.78 0.65 13.27
C LEU A 8 -27.84 1.40 14.09
N HIS A 9 -28.86 0.71 14.62
CA HIS A 9 -29.87 1.31 15.49
C HIS A 9 -29.23 1.90 16.76
N HIS A 10 -28.45 1.08 17.47
CA HIS A 10 -27.74 1.53 18.66
C HIS A 10 -26.67 2.57 18.34
N MET A 11 -25.97 2.44 17.21
CA MET A 11 -25.05 3.48 16.74
C MET A 11 -25.76 4.79 16.45
N THR A 12 -26.96 4.76 15.86
CA THR A 12 -27.77 5.96 15.59
C THR A 12 -28.18 6.66 16.89
N ALA A 13 -28.45 5.89 17.96
CA ALA A 13 -28.67 6.44 19.30
C ALA A 13 -27.39 7.09 19.87
N GLU A 14 -26.23 6.44 19.72
CA GLU A 14 -24.93 6.98 20.16
C GLU A 14 -24.55 8.28 19.42
N LEU A 15 -25.01 8.47 18.18
CA LEU A 15 -24.74 9.66 17.36
C LEU A 15 -25.67 10.84 17.64
N GLN A 16 -26.76 10.66 18.39
CA GLN A 16 -27.72 11.75 18.68
C GLN A 16 -27.10 13.03 19.27
N PRO A 17 -26.02 13.01 20.07
CA PRO A 17 -25.35 14.24 20.51
C PRO A 17 -24.85 15.15 19.39
N LEU A 18 -24.75 14.66 18.15
CA LEU A 18 -24.38 15.47 16.98
C LEU A 18 -25.54 16.32 16.42
N VAL A 19 -26.78 16.02 16.78
CA VAL A 19 -27.97 16.80 16.36
C VAL A 19 -27.87 18.22 16.93
N GLY A 20 -28.15 19.22 16.09
CA GLY A 20 -27.88 20.63 16.35
C GLY A 20 -26.40 21.04 16.20
N GLY A 21 -25.51 20.08 15.95
CA GLY A 21 -24.08 20.33 15.77
C GLY A 21 -23.73 20.97 14.44
N ARG A 22 -22.69 21.81 14.43
CA ARG A 22 -22.15 22.46 13.23
C ARG A 22 -21.01 21.66 12.63
N ILE A 23 -21.08 21.35 11.34
CA ILE A 23 -20.00 20.68 10.60
C ILE A 23 -18.88 21.69 10.33
N GLN A 24 -17.70 21.48 10.91
CA GLN A 24 -16.56 22.40 10.82
C GLN A 24 -15.55 22.00 9.75
N LYS A 25 -15.20 20.72 9.69
CA LYS A 25 -14.19 20.20 8.75
C LYS A 25 -14.73 18.97 8.04
N ILE A 26 -14.38 18.86 6.77
CA ILE A 26 -14.76 17.75 5.91
C ILE A 26 -13.49 17.24 5.24
N ASN A 27 -13.18 15.97 5.46
CA ASN A 27 -11.93 15.35 5.10
C ASN A 27 -12.20 13.95 4.53
N GLN A 28 -11.53 13.60 3.44
CA GLN A 28 -11.57 12.25 2.89
C GLN A 28 -10.16 11.68 2.97
N PRO A 29 -9.78 11.03 4.07
CA PRO A 29 -8.44 10.49 4.23
C PRO A 29 -8.15 9.34 3.24
N PHE A 30 -9.18 8.55 2.89
CA PHE A 30 -9.07 7.41 1.97
C PHE A 30 -10.23 7.42 0.96
N ASP A 31 -10.05 6.71 -0.16
CA ASP A 31 -10.98 6.72 -1.30
C ASP A 31 -12.44 6.41 -0.93
N GLN A 32 -12.69 5.66 0.14
CA GLN A 32 -14.04 5.24 0.56
C GLN A 32 -14.37 5.64 2.01
N GLU A 33 -13.59 6.54 2.62
CA GLU A 33 -13.79 6.98 4.00
C GLU A 33 -13.90 8.50 4.08
N LEU A 34 -14.97 9.00 4.69
CA LEU A 34 -15.24 10.41 4.92
C LEU A 34 -15.23 10.69 6.42
N VAL A 35 -14.51 11.72 6.83
CA VAL A 35 -14.43 12.18 8.22
C VAL A 35 -14.98 13.60 8.30
N LEU A 36 -16.01 13.76 9.13
CA LEU A 36 -16.62 15.04 9.45
C LEU A 36 -16.23 15.43 10.88
N THR A 37 -15.68 16.63 11.06
CA THR A 37 -15.53 17.22 12.40
C THR A 37 -16.77 18.04 12.70
N VAL A 38 -17.57 17.58 13.66
CA VAL A 38 -18.82 18.23 14.07
C VAL A 38 -18.64 18.82 15.46
N ARG A 39 -18.92 20.11 15.61
CA ARG A 39 -18.93 20.78 16.91
C ARG A 39 -20.35 20.80 17.45
N SER A 40 -20.57 20.14 18.58
CA SER A 40 -21.85 20.09 19.28
C SER A 40 -21.61 20.25 20.79
N ALA A 41 -22.50 20.97 21.48
CA ALA A 41 -22.45 21.19 22.93
C ALA A 41 -21.04 21.58 23.46
N GLY A 42 -20.30 22.41 22.72
CA GLY A 42 -18.95 22.87 23.10
C GLY A 42 -17.80 21.89 22.83
N LYS A 43 -18.09 20.63 22.46
CA LYS A 43 -17.10 19.60 22.13
C LYS A 43 -17.01 19.39 20.61
N SER A 44 -15.86 18.92 20.15
CA SER A 44 -15.65 18.57 18.73
C SER A 44 -15.57 17.05 18.60
N HIS A 45 -16.43 16.49 17.77
CA HIS A 45 -16.53 15.06 17.52
C HIS A 45 -16.04 14.77 16.09
N LYS A 46 -15.26 13.70 15.91
CA LYS A 46 -14.91 13.20 14.58
C LYS A 46 -15.88 12.06 14.24
N LEU A 47 -16.74 12.29 13.26
CA LEU A 47 -17.66 11.31 12.70
C LEU A 47 -17.00 10.68 11.47
N LEU A 48 -16.74 9.37 11.53
CA LEU A 48 -16.25 8.57 10.41
C LEU A 48 -17.43 7.89 9.70
N LEU A 49 -17.50 8.07 8.39
CA LEU A 49 -18.40 7.40 7.48
C LEU A 49 -17.55 6.58 6.50
N SER A 50 -17.63 5.25 6.58
CA SER A 50 -16.86 4.34 5.72
C SER A 50 -17.81 3.59 4.78
N ALA A 51 -17.60 3.75 3.48
CA ALA A 51 -18.24 2.97 2.43
C ALA A 51 -17.38 1.79 1.99
N HIS A 52 -16.40 1.37 2.79
CA HIS A 52 -15.51 0.27 2.45
C HIS A 52 -16.27 -1.06 2.25
N PRO A 53 -15.88 -1.95 1.30
CA PRO A 53 -16.62 -3.18 1.03
C PRO A 53 -16.61 -4.18 2.19
N VAL A 54 -15.53 -4.16 2.98
CA VAL A 54 -15.32 -5.07 4.11
C VAL A 54 -15.49 -4.35 5.45
N PHE A 55 -15.11 -3.07 5.51
CA PHE A 55 -15.03 -2.28 6.77
C PHE A 55 -16.05 -1.14 6.81
N GLY A 56 -17.10 -1.25 6.00
CA GLY A 56 -18.15 -0.25 5.94
C GLY A 56 -18.80 -0.09 7.31
N ARG A 57 -18.82 1.15 7.82
CA ARG A 57 -19.27 1.48 9.17
C ARG A 57 -19.52 2.96 9.32
N VAL A 58 -20.21 3.31 10.39
CA VAL A 58 -20.38 4.69 10.87
C VAL A 58 -20.05 4.67 12.36
N GLN A 59 -19.26 5.65 12.82
CA GLN A 59 -18.88 5.76 14.23
C GLN A 59 -18.34 7.14 14.57
N LEU A 60 -18.30 7.49 15.85
CA LEU A 60 -17.35 8.48 16.34
C LEU A 60 -15.97 7.81 16.45
N THR A 61 -14.90 8.57 16.25
CA THR A 61 -13.55 8.01 16.32
C THR A 61 -12.59 8.97 16.99
N LYS A 62 -11.69 8.42 17.81
CA LYS A 62 -10.58 9.18 18.40
C LYS A 62 -9.36 9.15 17.49
N THR A 63 -9.30 8.22 16.54
CA THR A 63 -8.18 8.04 15.61
C THR A 63 -7.87 9.32 14.83
N ASP A 64 -6.57 9.60 14.68
CA ASP A 64 -6.08 10.65 13.80
C ASP A 64 -5.79 10.08 12.42
N PHE A 65 -6.41 10.68 11.40
CA PHE A 65 -6.19 10.29 10.01
C PHE A 65 -5.27 11.30 9.33
N GLN A 66 -4.27 10.79 8.62
CA GLN A 66 -3.51 11.61 7.70
C GLN A 66 -4.34 11.90 6.46
N ASN A 67 -4.54 13.18 6.19
CA ASN A 67 -5.32 13.61 5.04
C ASN A 67 -4.44 13.73 3.79
N PRO A 68 -4.95 13.37 2.60
CA PRO A 68 -4.24 13.62 1.36
C PRO A 68 -4.01 15.13 1.20
N GLN A 69 -2.81 15.49 0.73
CA GLN A 69 -2.43 16.89 0.49
C GLN A 69 -3.36 17.57 -0.52
N ASN A 70 -3.79 16.81 -1.53
CA ASN A 70 -4.72 17.29 -2.54
C ASN A 70 -6.11 16.70 -2.30
N PRO A 71 -7.12 17.50 -1.91
CA PRO A 71 -8.49 17.03 -1.85
C PRO A 71 -8.99 16.64 -3.25
N ASN A 72 -9.76 15.56 -3.34
CA ASN A 72 -10.42 15.17 -4.59
C ASN A 72 -11.71 16.00 -4.84
N ASN A 73 -12.34 15.83 -6.01
CA ASN A 73 -13.55 16.57 -6.35
C ASN A 73 -14.71 16.27 -5.39
N PHE A 74 -14.87 15.01 -4.96
CA PHE A 74 -15.91 14.59 -4.02
C PHE A 74 -15.85 15.41 -2.73
N VAL A 75 -14.70 15.44 -2.05
CA VAL A 75 -14.56 16.19 -0.79
C VAL A 75 -14.68 17.70 -1.00
N MET A 76 -14.27 18.23 -2.15
CA MET A 76 -14.45 19.64 -2.49
C MET A 76 -15.93 20.02 -2.63
N ILE A 77 -16.73 19.19 -3.31
CA ILE A 77 -18.18 19.40 -3.40
C ILE A 77 -18.82 19.31 -2.02
N LEU A 78 -18.48 18.28 -1.23
CA LEU A 78 -19.01 18.19 0.14
C LEU A 78 -18.64 19.41 0.99
N ARG A 79 -17.43 19.97 0.84
CA ARG A 79 -17.06 21.22 1.52
C ARG A 79 -17.94 22.39 1.09
N LYS A 80 -18.27 22.51 -0.20
CA LYS A 80 -19.16 23.58 -0.68
C LYS A 80 -20.53 23.54 0.01
N TYR A 81 -21.09 22.35 0.21
CA TYR A 81 -22.46 22.18 0.71
C TYR A 81 -22.57 21.97 2.23
N LEU A 82 -21.57 21.34 2.85
CA LEU A 82 -21.62 20.92 4.25
C LEU A 82 -20.78 21.79 5.19
N ALA A 83 -19.81 22.58 4.68
CA ALA A 83 -18.97 23.39 5.57
C ALA A 83 -19.79 24.49 6.25
N GLY A 84 -19.85 24.44 7.58
CA GLY A 84 -20.64 25.36 8.40
C GLY A 84 -22.13 25.02 8.49
N ALA A 85 -22.57 23.95 7.83
CA ALA A 85 -23.95 23.46 7.90
C ALA A 85 -24.27 22.84 9.26
N PHE A 86 -25.56 22.74 9.59
CA PHE A 86 -26.05 22.17 10.85
C PHE A 86 -26.76 20.85 10.61
N ILE A 87 -26.50 19.87 11.48
CA ILE A 87 -27.20 18.59 11.46
C ILE A 87 -28.54 18.79 12.18
N GLU A 88 -29.65 18.68 11.46
CA GLU A 88 -30.99 18.85 12.01
C GLU A 88 -31.52 17.57 12.65
N GLN A 89 -31.23 16.43 12.03
CA GLN A 89 -31.74 15.13 12.44
C GLN A 89 -30.82 14.03 11.93
N ILE A 90 -30.71 12.94 12.69
CA ILE A 90 -30.04 11.71 12.28
C ILE A 90 -31.03 10.57 12.45
N GLU A 91 -31.31 9.83 11.38
CA GLU A 91 -32.24 8.71 11.43
C GLU A 91 -31.73 7.50 10.65
N GLN A 92 -32.10 6.32 11.12
CA GLN A 92 -31.97 5.07 10.40
C GLN A 92 -33.24 4.82 9.57
N VAL A 93 -33.08 4.27 8.36
CA VAL A 93 -34.21 3.89 7.51
C VAL A 93 -34.71 2.51 7.93
N GLY A 94 -35.82 2.48 8.67
CA GLY A 94 -36.33 1.25 9.29
C GLY A 94 -35.28 0.63 10.20
N ASN A 95 -35.09 -0.70 10.10
CA ASN A 95 -33.93 -1.37 10.68
C ASN A 95 -32.92 -1.83 9.61
N ASP A 96 -32.86 -1.15 8.45
CA ASP A 96 -31.85 -1.45 7.44
C ASP A 96 -30.52 -0.74 7.76
N ARG A 97 -29.44 -1.12 7.06
CA ARG A 97 -28.09 -0.56 7.22
C ARG A 97 -27.92 0.74 6.44
N GLN A 98 -28.88 1.64 6.57
CA GLN A 98 -28.89 2.95 5.94
C GLN A 98 -29.18 4.02 6.99
N ILE A 99 -28.31 5.02 7.05
CA ILE A 99 -28.43 6.18 7.95
C ILE A 99 -28.47 7.47 7.12
N ILE A 100 -29.36 8.38 7.51
CA ILE A 100 -29.57 9.66 6.86
C ILE A 100 -29.29 10.77 7.87
N PHE A 101 -28.37 11.66 7.50
CA PHE A 101 -28.14 12.91 8.20
C PHE A 101 -28.89 14.00 7.44
N HIS A 102 -29.93 14.56 8.06
CA HIS A 102 -30.65 15.73 7.53
C HIS A 102 -29.89 16.97 7.95
N ILE A 103 -29.54 17.79 6.97
CA ILE A 103 -28.61 18.89 7.13
C ILE A 103 -29.25 20.13 6.52
N SER A 104 -29.24 21.24 7.26
CA SER A 104 -29.56 22.54 6.71
C SER A 104 -28.31 23.39 6.54
N THR A 105 -28.26 24.06 5.41
CA THR A 105 -27.22 25.01 5.08
C THR A 105 -27.85 26.25 4.45
N LYS A 106 -27.08 27.33 4.37
CA LYS A 106 -27.45 28.50 3.58
C LYS A 106 -26.63 28.51 2.30
N ASP A 107 -27.25 28.83 1.19
CA ASP A 107 -26.52 28.98 -0.08
C ASP A 107 -25.74 30.31 -0.14
N GLU A 108 -25.12 30.58 -1.29
CA GLU A 108 -24.31 31.78 -1.53
C GLU A 108 -25.13 33.08 -1.50
N ILE A 109 -26.46 32.99 -1.68
CA ILE A 109 -27.40 34.11 -1.72
C ILE A 109 -28.11 34.28 -0.35
N GLY A 110 -28.01 33.28 0.52
CA GLY A 110 -28.54 33.27 1.88
C GLY A 110 -29.82 32.45 2.05
N ASP A 111 -30.30 31.80 1.00
CA ASP A 111 -31.49 30.96 1.02
C ASP A 111 -31.23 29.64 1.74
N SER A 112 -32.26 29.13 2.41
CA SER A 112 -32.16 27.87 3.16
C SER A 112 -32.19 26.67 2.22
N LEU A 113 -31.09 25.93 2.16
CA LEU A 113 -30.96 24.70 1.38
C LEU A 113 -31.01 23.48 2.30
N LYS A 114 -31.93 22.55 2.00
CA LYS A 114 -32.07 21.28 2.72
C LYS A 114 -31.34 20.17 1.98
N ILE A 115 -30.41 19.53 2.68
CA ILE A 115 -29.53 18.49 2.15
C ILE A 115 -29.67 17.24 3.00
N ALA A 116 -29.50 16.08 2.38
CA ALA A 116 -29.32 14.82 3.08
C ALA A 116 -27.96 14.22 2.74
N LEU A 117 -27.22 13.81 3.76
CA LEU A 117 -26.06 12.95 3.59
C LEU A 117 -26.48 11.53 3.97
N ILE A 118 -26.54 10.64 2.97
CA ILE A 118 -27.01 9.27 3.12
C ILE A 118 -25.79 8.35 3.12
N THR A 119 -25.68 7.49 4.13
CA THR A 119 -24.64 6.45 4.19
C THR A 119 -25.29 5.08 4.17
N GLU A 120 -24.92 4.28 3.18
CA GLU A 120 -25.40 2.92 2.96
C GLU A 120 -24.27 1.93 3.24
N ILE A 121 -24.51 0.96 4.13
CA ILE A 121 -23.52 -0.02 4.58
C ILE A 121 -23.95 -1.41 4.11
N MET A 122 -23.69 -1.70 2.83
CA MET A 122 -24.14 -2.90 2.12
C MET A 122 -22.95 -3.69 1.53
N GLY A 123 -21.81 -3.70 2.24
CA GLY A 123 -20.58 -4.32 1.79
C GLY A 123 -20.09 -3.74 0.46
N LYS A 124 -19.91 -4.56 -0.58
CA LYS A 124 -19.44 -4.09 -1.90
C LYS A 124 -20.31 -3.00 -2.52
N HIS A 125 -21.58 -2.90 -2.11
CA HIS A 125 -22.53 -1.89 -2.57
C HIS A 125 -22.63 -0.67 -1.65
N SER A 126 -21.84 -0.61 -0.57
CA SER A 126 -21.82 0.54 0.34
C SER A 126 -21.48 1.83 -0.40
N ASN A 127 -22.14 2.93 -0.04
CA ASN A 127 -21.99 4.23 -0.66
C ASN A 127 -22.24 5.37 0.33
N ILE A 128 -21.73 6.56 0.02
CA ILE A 128 -22.01 7.81 0.73
C ILE A 128 -22.50 8.79 -0.33
N ILE A 129 -23.70 9.30 -0.17
CA ILE A 129 -24.44 10.04 -1.19
C ILE A 129 -24.91 11.36 -0.60
N LEU A 130 -24.59 12.46 -1.26
CA LEU A 130 -25.08 13.79 -0.95
C LEU A 130 -26.29 14.10 -1.85
N LEU A 131 -27.41 14.45 -1.24
CA LEU A 131 -28.71 14.59 -1.89
C LEU A 131 -29.31 15.96 -1.57
N GLU A 132 -29.82 16.66 -2.59
CA GLU A 132 -30.70 17.81 -2.37
C GLU A 132 -32.12 17.31 -2.07
N LYS A 133 -32.68 17.67 -0.90
CA LYS A 133 -33.97 17.14 -0.44
C LYS A 133 -35.15 17.59 -1.29
N THR A 134 -35.14 18.84 -1.76
CA THR A 134 -36.28 19.43 -2.49
C THR A 134 -36.46 18.80 -3.86
N SER A 135 -35.37 18.64 -4.62
CA SER A 135 -35.40 18.09 -5.97
C SER A 135 -35.23 16.56 -6.00
N GLN A 136 -34.82 15.95 -4.87
CA GLN A 136 -34.37 14.56 -4.79
C GLN A 136 -33.23 14.23 -5.77
N LYS A 137 -32.43 15.22 -6.17
CA LYS A 137 -31.27 15.01 -7.06
C LYS A 137 -30.01 14.75 -6.26
N ILE A 138 -29.25 13.75 -6.71
CA ILE A 138 -27.92 13.45 -6.19
C ILE A 138 -27.01 14.62 -6.56
N ILE A 139 -26.45 15.27 -5.56
CA ILE A 139 -25.42 16.30 -5.75
C ILE A 139 -24.11 15.62 -6.11
N GLU A 140 -23.71 14.64 -5.30
CA GLU A 140 -22.47 13.89 -5.48
C GLU A 140 -22.49 12.57 -4.68
N SER A 141 -21.66 11.59 -5.05
CA SER A 141 -21.52 10.32 -4.33
C SER A 141 -20.08 9.83 -4.32
N ILE A 142 -19.68 9.10 -3.27
CA ILE A 142 -18.31 8.61 -3.13
C ILE A 142 -18.01 7.50 -4.14
N LYS A 143 -19.03 6.76 -4.58
CA LYS A 143 -18.96 5.78 -5.68
C LYS A 143 -20.00 6.06 -6.74
N HIS A 144 -19.53 6.32 -7.96
CA HIS A 144 -20.36 6.51 -9.14
C HIS A 144 -20.78 5.15 -9.72
N ILE A 145 -22.09 4.96 -9.86
CA ILE A 145 -22.69 3.74 -10.45
C ILE A 145 -23.54 4.16 -11.65
N GLY A 146 -23.00 3.97 -12.85
CA GLY A 146 -23.73 4.21 -14.10
C GLY A 146 -24.69 3.06 -14.45
N PHE A 147 -25.56 3.35 -15.41
CA PHE A 147 -26.61 2.44 -15.88
C PHE A 147 -26.12 1.05 -16.34
N SER A 148 -24.92 0.99 -16.93
CA SER A 148 -24.33 -0.28 -17.39
C SER A 148 -23.97 -1.25 -16.25
N LYS A 149 -23.77 -0.73 -15.03
CA LYS A 149 -23.42 -1.54 -13.85
C LYS A 149 -24.63 -1.87 -12.98
N ASN A 150 -25.65 -1.02 -12.97
CA ASN A 150 -26.86 -1.22 -12.19
C ASN A 150 -28.05 -0.62 -12.94
N GLN A 151 -28.91 -1.48 -13.49
CA GLN A 151 -30.08 -1.07 -14.26
C GLN A 151 -31.22 -0.57 -13.36
N TYR A 152 -31.29 -1.01 -12.11
CA TYR A 152 -32.34 -0.61 -11.17
C TYR A 152 -32.09 0.80 -10.62
N ARG A 153 -30.83 1.11 -10.30
CA ARG A 153 -30.47 2.35 -9.60
C ARG A 153 -29.16 2.94 -10.13
N THR A 154 -29.27 4.10 -10.77
CA THR A 154 -28.13 4.92 -11.17
C THR A 154 -27.75 5.88 -10.04
N ILE A 155 -26.47 5.91 -9.66
CA ILE A 155 -25.92 6.80 -8.64
C ILE A 155 -24.86 7.67 -9.32
N LEU A 156 -25.31 8.81 -9.86
CA LEU A 156 -24.47 9.80 -10.54
C LEU A 156 -24.96 11.21 -10.16
N PRO A 157 -24.06 12.22 -10.14
CA PRO A 157 -24.46 13.61 -10.00
C PRO A 157 -25.55 14.02 -10.99
N GLY A 158 -26.57 14.72 -10.51
CA GLY A 158 -27.72 15.20 -11.27
C GLY A 158 -28.88 14.20 -11.42
N SER A 159 -28.64 12.91 -11.20
CA SER A 159 -29.69 11.88 -11.26
C SER A 159 -30.63 11.94 -10.05
N THR A 160 -31.89 11.57 -10.23
CA THR A 160 -32.83 11.40 -9.13
C THR A 160 -32.42 10.22 -8.25
N TYR A 161 -32.39 10.44 -6.95
CA TYR A 161 -32.09 9.41 -5.97
C TYR A 161 -33.23 8.39 -5.88
N ILE A 162 -32.88 7.12 -6.03
CA ILE A 162 -33.78 5.99 -5.77
C ILE A 162 -33.19 5.27 -4.56
N ALA A 163 -33.99 4.92 -3.55
CA ALA A 163 -33.50 4.14 -2.42
C ALA A 163 -33.19 2.69 -2.84
N PRO A 164 -32.35 1.96 -2.08
CA PRO A 164 -32.27 0.51 -2.21
C PRO A 164 -33.68 -0.13 -2.10
N PRO A 165 -33.92 -1.30 -2.74
CA PRO A 165 -35.20 -2.00 -2.59
C PRO A 165 -35.50 -2.24 -1.12
N LEU A 166 -36.61 -1.70 -0.62
CA LEU A 166 -37.02 -1.88 0.77
C LEU A 166 -37.39 -3.34 1.00
N ASN A 167 -36.89 -3.90 2.10
CA ASN A 167 -37.32 -5.21 2.56
C ASN A 167 -38.74 -5.12 3.12
N THR A 168 -39.63 -6.04 2.75
CA THR A 168 -41.00 -6.14 3.28
C THR A 168 -41.07 -6.70 4.70
N ALA A 169 -39.94 -7.12 5.26
CA ALA A 169 -39.82 -7.56 6.65
C ALA A 169 -40.22 -6.45 7.65
N ILE A 170 -40.49 -6.82 8.89
CA ILE A 170 -40.95 -5.94 9.97
C ILE A 170 -39.75 -5.38 10.74
N ASP A 171 -39.82 -4.12 11.17
CA ASP A 171 -38.80 -3.49 12.03
C ASP A 171 -38.87 -4.07 13.46
N PRO A 172 -37.83 -4.79 13.95
CA PRO A 172 -37.87 -5.46 15.25
C PRO A 172 -37.99 -4.51 16.45
N PHE A 173 -37.66 -3.22 16.31
CA PHE A 173 -37.79 -2.23 17.38
C PHE A 173 -39.21 -1.62 17.45
N LYS A 174 -40.00 -1.77 16.38
CA LYS A 174 -41.38 -1.22 16.29
C LYS A 174 -42.45 -2.30 16.23
N ALA A 175 -42.07 -3.56 16.05
CA ALA A 175 -42.97 -4.69 15.92
C ALA A 175 -43.82 -4.91 17.20
N ALA A 176 -45.07 -5.33 16.98
CA ALA A 176 -45.95 -5.78 18.05
C ALA A 176 -45.49 -7.14 18.62
N ASP A 177 -45.90 -7.46 19.84
CA ASP A 177 -45.51 -8.70 20.52
C ASP A 177 -45.93 -9.95 19.72
N GLU A 178 -47.11 -9.91 19.09
CA GLU A 178 -47.66 -10.97 18.25
C GLU A 178 -46.78 -11.24 17.02
N GLU A 179 -46.34 -10.18 16.34
CA GLU A 179 -45.47 -10.27 15.15
C GLU A 179 -44.08 -10.83 15.52
N ILE A 180 -43.55 -10.42 16.67
CA ILE A 180 -42.27 -10.94 17.18
C ILE A 180 -42.41 -12.42 17.56
N PHE A 181 -43.51 -12.78 18.22
CA PHE A 181 -43.78 -14.17 18.58
C PHE A 181 -43.82 -15.06 17.33
N GLU A 182 -44.59 -14.67 16.31
CA GLU A 182 -44.65 -15.38 15.04
C GLU A 182 -43.29 -15.51 14.38
N ALA A 183 -42.51 -14.41 14.35
CA ALA A 183 -41.18 -14.42 13.75
C ALA A 183 -40.22 -15.39 14.45
N LEU A 184 -40.27 -15.46 15.79
CA LEU A 184 -39.41 -16.33 16.61
C LEU A 184 -39.77 -17.82 16.48
N GLN A 185 -41.01 -18.17 16.12
CA GLN A 185 -41.42 -19.55 15.84
C GLN A 185 -40.90 -20.07 14.49
N THR A 186 -40.41 -19.19 13.61
CA THR A 186 -39.88 -19.59 12.31
C THR A 186 -38.36 -19.73 12.34
N GLU A 187 -37.83 -20.74 11.63
CA GLU A 187 -36.38 -20.86 11.42
C GLU A 187 -35.79 -19.71 10.55
N GLN A 188 -36.66 -18.90 9.94
CA GLN A 188 -36.34 -17.86 8.96
C GLN A 188 -36.51 -16.44 9.52
N LEU A 189 -36.09 -16.20 10.77
CA LEU A 189 -36.17 -14.91 11.44
C LEU A 189 -35.70 -13.71 10.57
N GLN A 190 -34.64 -13.88 9.78
CA GLN A 190 -34.08 -12.82 8.92
C GLN A 190 -34.96 -12.43 7.72
N GLN A 191 -35.94 -13.26 7.35
CA GLN A 191 -36.93 -12.92 6.31
C GLN A 191 -38.14 -12.17 6.89
N LYS A 192 -38.42 -12.39 8.18
CA LYS A 192 -39.54 -11.78 8.89
C LYS A 192 -39.17 -10.46 9.56
N LEU A 193 -37.95 -10.36 10.09
CA LEU A 193 -37.45 -9.15 10.76
C LEU A 193 -36.33 -8.50 9.95
N GLN A 194 -36.42 -7.18 9.79
CA GLN A 194 -35.45 -6.37 9.09
C GLN A 194 -34.11 -6.35 9.82
N GLY A 195 -33.01 -6.30 9.06
CA GLY A 195 -31.70 -5.89 9.58
C GLY A 195 -30.98 -6.89 10.47
N ILE A 196 -31.49 -8.10 10.67
CA ILE A 196 -30.87 -9.06 11.59
C ILE A 196 -29.69 -9.78 10.89
N GLY A 197 -28.49 -9.58 11.43
CA GLY A 197 -27.29 -10.30 11.02
C GLY A 197 -27.31 -11.78 11.42
N ARG A 198 -26.40 -12.58 10.85
CA ARG A 198 -26.30 -14.03 11.16
C ARG A 198 -26.02 -14.27 12.65
N ASP A 199 -25.09 -13.52 13.22
CA ASP A 199 -24.67 -13.71 14.61
C ASP A 199 -25.78 -13.27 15.58
N SER A 200 -26.41 -12.11 15.31
CA SER A 200 -27.57 -11.62 16.03
C SER A 200 -28.76 -12.59 15.96
N LYS A 201 -29.02 -13.18 14.78
CA LYS A 201 -30.04 -14.23 14.63
C LYS A 201 -29.79 -15.37 15.63
N ASN A 202 -28.57 -15.91 15.65
CA ASN A 202 -28.24 -17.02 16.53
C ASN A 202 -28.43 -16.66 18.00
N ALA A 203 -28.11 -15.42 18.40
CA ALA A 203 -28.25 -14.95 19.77
C ALA A 203 -29.70 -14.65 20.18
N LEU A 204 -30.61 -14.43 19.22
CA LEU A 204 -32.00 -14.05 19.45
C LEU A 204 -32.99 -15.21 19.24
N THR A 205 -32.57 -16.28 18.57
CA THR A 205 -33.43 -17.45 18.29
C THR A 205 -33.72 -18.22 19.58
N GLY A 206 -34.97 -18.67 19.76
CA GLY A 206 -35.38 -19.48 20.91
C GLY A 206 -35.67 -18.70 22.20
N LEU A 207 -35.59 -17.37 22.17
CA LEU A 207 -35.98 -16.51 23.29
C LEU A 207 -37.51 -16.33 23.35
N SER A 208 -38.03 -16.05 24.54
CA SER A 208 -39.39 -15.50 24.67
C SER A 208 -39.44 -14.07 24.12
N VAL A 209 -40.64 -13.57 23.79
CA VAL A 209 -40.83 -12.18 23.29
C VAL A 209 -40.24 -11.15 24.27
N LYS A 210 -40.40 -11.38 25.58
CA LYS A 210 -39.87 -10.51 26.62
C LYS A 210 -38.34 -10.49 26.62
N GLU A 211 -37.71 -11.68 26.62
CA GLU A 211 -36.25 -11.81 26.58
C GLU A 211 -35.66 -11.27 25.28
N PHE A 212 -36.36 -11.48 24.15
CA PHE A 212 -35.98 -10.91 22.86
C PHE A 212 -35.92 -9.38 22.93
N LYS A 213 -36.98 -8.73 23.41
CA LYS A 213 -37.03 -7.26 23.53
C LYS A 213 -35.99 -6.74 24.52
N GLU A 214 -35.84 -7.39 25.66
CA GLU A 214 -34.84 -7.02 26.67
C GLU A 214 -33.42 -7.09 26.11
N LYS A 215 -33.09 -8.20 25.43
CA LYS A 215 -31.78 -8.40 24.79
C LYS A 215 -31.54 -7.45 23.62
N LEU A 216 -32.60 -7.15 22.86
CA LEU A 216 -32.54 -6.21 21.74
C LEU A 216 -32.26 -4.78 22.20
N LEU A 217 -32.85 -4.34 23.33
CA LEU A 217 -32.69 -2.99 23.88
C LEU A 217 -31.41 -2.83 24.73
N THR A 218 -30.87 -3.92 25.25
CA THR A 218 -29.67 -3.88 26.11
C THR A 218 -28.41 -3.72 25.26
N VAL A 219 -27.84 -2.52 25.27
CA VAL A 219 -26.58 -2.23 24.56
C VAL A 219 -25.40 -2.82 25.34
N THR A 220 -24.66 -3.72 24.71
CA THR A 220 -23.45 -4.35 25.25
C THR A 220 -22.36 -4.33 24.18
N PRO A 221 -21.59 -3.23 24.03
CA PRO A 221 -20.49 -3.15 23.07
C PRO A 221 -19.44 -4.23 23.37
N SER A 222 -19.33 -5.22 22.47
CA SER A 222 -18.57 -6.45 22.74
C SER A 222 -17.77 -6.95 21.53
N ILE A 223 -16.54 -7.40 21.76
CA ILE A 223 -15.71 -8.17 20.80
C ILE A 223 -15.56 -9.61 21.30
N TYR A 224 -15.67 -10.58 20.39
CA TYR A 224 -15.66 -12.00 20.68
C TYR A 224 -14.39 -12.71 20.14
N PRO A 225 -13.98 -13.85 20.72
CA PRO A 225 -12.75 -14.57 20.33
C PRO A 225 -12.71 -15.04 18.86
N ASN A 226 -13.87 -15.25 18.24
CA ASN A 226 -14.00 -15.60 16.82
C ASN A 226 -13.91 -14.38 15.89
N ASP A 227 -13.39 -13.26 16.38
CA ASP A 227 -13.13 -12.05 15.60
C ASP A 227 -14.41 -11.38 15.04
N THR A 228 -15.54 -11.53 15.76
CA THR A 228 -16.79 -10.78 15.52
C THR A 228 -17.02 -9.73 16.62
N PHE A 229 -17.91 -8.78 16.34
CA PHE A 229 -18.33 -7.75 17.30
C PHE A 229 -19.85 -7.57 17.24
N SER A 230 -20.44 -6.99 18.28
CA SER A 230 -21.87 -6.74 18.34
C SER A 230 -22.22 -5.59 19.28
N SER A 231 -23.41 -5.02 19.08
CA SER A 231 -24.01 -4.06 20.02
C SER A 231 -24.86 -4.76 21.08
N ILE A 232 -25.19 -6.03 20.90
CA ILE A 232 -25.94 -6.87 21.86
C ILE A 232 -25.10 -8.09 22.24
N LYS A 233 -25.33 -8.64 23.44
CA LYS A 233 -24.61 -9.81 23.91
C LYS A 233 -24.89 -11.05 23.03
N LEU A 234 -23.88 -11.58 22.35
CA LEU A 234 -23.97 -12.80 21.54
C LEU A 234 -23.65 -14.08 22.33
N ALA A 235 -22.65 -14.03 23.21
CA ALA A 235 -22.15 -15.14 24.02
C ALA A 235 -21.64 -14.63 25.38
N ASP A 236 -21.27 -15.53 26.29
CA ASP A 236 -20.78 -15.18 27.64
C ASP A 236 -19.30 -14.78 27.68
N GLU A 237 -18.49 -15.26 26.74
CA GLU A 237 -17.08 -14.90 26.63
C GLU A 237 -16.89 -13.75 25.64
N PHE A 238 -16.57 -12.57 26.14
CA PHE A 238 -16.34 -11.37 25.34
C PHE A 238 -15.49 -10.33 26.07
N VAL A 239 -14.91 -9.42 25.31
CA VAL A 239 -14.31 -8.18 25.80
C VAL A 239 -15.33 -7.06 25.65
N SER A 240 -15.67 -6.39 26.74
CA SER A 240 -16.65 -5.30 26.80
C SER A 240 -16.01 -3.92 26.67
N PHE A 241 -16.76 -2.95 26.16
CA PHE A 241 -16.31 -1.56 25.98
C PHE A 241 -17.36 -0.55 26.45
N ASP A 242 -16.92 0.67 26.76
CA ASP A 242 -17.79 1.75 27.24
C ASP A 242 -18.73 2.31 26.16
N SER A 243 -18.35 2.20 24.88
CA SER A 243 -19.14 2.70 23.75
C SER A 243 -18.92 1.85 22.50
N LEU A 244 -19.86 1.92 21.55
CA LEU A 244 -19.73 1.25 20.26
C LEU A 244 -18.58 1.85 19.45
N SER A 245 -18.40 3.17 19.52
CA SER A 245 -17.30 3.87 18.85
C SER A 245 -15.92 3.40 19.32
N GLU A 246 -15.71 3.26 20.63
CA GLU A 246 -14.44 2.79 21.18
C GLU A 246 -14.14 1.33 20.83
N MET A 247 -15.18 0.49 20.86
CA MET A 247 -15.10 -0.89 20.41
C MET A 247 -14.67 -0.97 18.93
N LEU A 248 -15.26 -0.14 18.06
CA LEU A 248 -14.92 -0.14 16.63
C LEU A 248 -13.52 0.43 16.36
N ASP A 249 -13.09 1.46 17.10
CA ASP A 249 -11.71 1.95 17.03
C ASP A 249 -10.71 0.83 17.36
N THR A 250 -10.98 0.04 18.40
CA THR A 250 -10.15 -1.10 18.81
C THR A 250 -10.18 -2.24 17.76
N TYR A 251 -11.38 -2.65 17.32
CA TYR A 251 -11.55 -3.76 16.37
C TYR A 251 -10.90 -3.48 15.01
N TYR A 252 -10.97 -2.24 14.53
CA TYR A 252 -10.46 -1.87 13.21
C TYR A 252 -9.03 -1.31 13.20
N ALA A 253 -8.40 -1.10 14.35
CA ALA A 253 -7.06 -0.51 14.46
C ALA A 253 -6.06 -1.16 13.49
N ASP A 254 -5.86 -2.48 13.59
CA ASP A 254 -4.87 -3.18 12.77
C ASP A 254 -5.37 -3.53 11.37
N LYS A 255 -6.62 -3.96 11.26
CA LYS A 255 -7.19 -4.47 10.00
C LYS A 255 -7.40 -3.36 8.97
N ALA A 256 -7.99 -2.24 9.40
CA ALA A 256 -8.23 -1.13 8.51
C ALA A 256 -6.90 -0.47 8.12
N GLU A 257 -5.94 -0.37 9.03
CA GLU A 257 -4.63 0.21 8.71
C GLU A 257 -3.88 -0.59 7.64
N ARG A 258 -3.82 -1.92 7.78
CA ARG A 258 -3.17 -2.78 6.77
C ARG A 258 -3.83 -2.67 5.40
N ASP A 259 -5.15 -2.58 5.33
CA ASP A 259 -5.86 -2.44 4.05
C ASP A 259 -5.70 -1.05 3.43
N ARG A 260 -5.71 0.00 4.27
CA ARG A 260 -5.44 1.38 3.84
C ARG A 260 -4.04 1.52 3.24
N VAL A 261 -3.03 0.97 3.92
CA VAL A 261 -1.66 0.84 3.41
C VAL A 261 -1.66 0.16 2.05
N LYS A 262 -2.33 -0.99 1.92
CA LYS A 262 -2.44 -1.70 0.63
C LYS A 262 -3.11 -0.87 -0.46
N GLN A 263 -4.18 -0.13 -0.16
CA GLN A 263 -4.88 0.70 -1.16
C GLN A 263 -4.01 1.84 -1.67
N VAL A 264 -3.36 2.58 -0.76
CA VAL A 264 -2.46 3.69 -1.13
C VAL A 264 -1.25 3.16 -1.89
N ALA A 265 -0.67 2.05 -1.41
CA ALA A 265 0.48 1.41 -2.04
C ALA A 265 0.15 0.74 -3.38
N ALA A 266 -1.09 0.28 -3.61
CA ALA A 266 -1.44 -0.55 -4.77
C ALA A 266 -1.05 0.10 -6.11
N SER A 267 -1.26 1.42 -6.24
CA SER A 267 -0.88 2.15 -7.45
C SER A 267 0.64 2.20 -7.66
N VAL A 268 1.40 2.34 -6.57
CA VAL A 268 2.87 2.39 -6.56
C VAL A 268 3.45 1.01 -6.77
N ILE A 269 2.97 -0.01 -6.04
CA ILE A 269 3.33 -1.42 -6.18
C ILE A 269 3.14 -1.87 -7.63
N LYS A 270 1.96 -1.62 -8.22
CA LYS A 270 1.70 -1.98 -9.62
C LYS A 270 2.67 -1.28 -10.58
N LYS A 271 3.06 -0.04 -10.31
CA LYS A 271 4.04 0.68 -11.13
C LYS A 271 5.42 0.03 -11.02
N ILE A 272 5.90 -0.26 -9.81
CA ILE A 272 7.18 -0.93 -9.55
C ILE A 272 7.23 -2.32 -10.18
N GLN A 273 6.22 -3.15 -9.96
CA GLN A 273 6.15 -4.49 -10.55
C GLN A 273 6.21 -4.46 -12.09
N ASN A 274 5.57 -3.48 -12.72
CA ASN A 274 5.67 -3.31 -14.16
C ASN A 274 7.07 -2.89 -14.63
N GLU A 275 7.75 -2.00 -13.91
CA GLU A 275 9.12 -1.60 -14.24
C GLU A 275 10.14 -2.73 -13.96
N LEU A 276 9.97 -3.48 -12.87
CA LEU A 276 10.75 -4.69 -12.58
C LEU A 276 10.61 -5.73 -13.69
N LYS A 277 9.37 -6.01 -14.11
CA LYS A 277 9.10 -6.96 -15.21
C LYS A 277 9.82 -6.53 -16.49
N LYS A 278 9.70 -5.26 -16.89
CA LYS A 278 10.38 -4.72 -18.08
C LYS A 278 11.90 -4.88 -17.99
N ASN A 279 12.51 -4.55 -16.85
CA ASN A 279 13.96 -4.64 -16.69
C ASN A 279 14.45 -6.09 -16.61
N ARG A 280 13.71 -7.00 -15.99
CA ARG A 280 14.01 -8.45 -15.99
C ARG A 280 13.92 -9.03 -17.39
N ASP A 281 12.92 -8.64 -18.19
CA ASP A 281 12.79 -9.08 -19.58
C ASP A 281 13.90 -8.48 -20.47
N LYS A 282 14.31 -7.23 -20.22
CA LYS A 282 15.47 -6.59 -20.86
C LYS A 282 16.76 -7.35 -20.53
N LEU A 283 17.00 -7.67 -19.26
CA LEU A 283 18.18 -8.40 -18.81
C LEU A 283 18.28 -9.76 -19.50
N LYS A 284 17.19 -10.52 -19.55
CA LYS A 284 17.15 -11.82 -20.27
C LYS A 284 17.53 -11.70 -21.74
N LYS A 285 17.10 -10.63 -22.42
CA LYS A 285 17.48 -10.38 -23.83
C LYS A 285 18.97 -10.06 -23.95
N GLN A 286 19.49 -9.19 -23.08
CA GLN A 286 20.90 -8.81 -23.06
C GLN A 286 21.81 -10.02 -22.76
N GLU A 287 21.45 -10.87 -21.79
CA GLU A 287 22.22 -12.07 -21.47
C GLU A 287 22.21 -13.08 -22.63
N ARG A 288 21.09 -13.22 -23.36
CA ARG A 288 21.02 -14.02 -24.59
C ARG A 288 21.89 -13.45 -25.71
N GLU A 289 21.86 -12.13 -25.91
CA GLU A 289 22.72 -11.45 -26.89
C GLU A 289 24.19 -11.63 -26.54
N LEU A 290 24.56 -11.59 -25.25
CA LEU A 290 25.92 -11.82 -24.78
C LEU A 290 26.37 -13.26 -25.04
N LEU A 291 25.55 -14.25 -24.70
CA LEU A 291 25.84 -15.66 -25.01
C LEU A 291 26.02 -15.89 -26.52
N ALA A 292 25.24 -15.21 -27.37
CA ALA A 292 25.41 -15.29 -28.82
C ALA A 292 26.77 -14.72 -29.29
N THR A 293 27.44 -13.90 -28.48
CA THR A 293 28.78 -13.38 -28.78
C THR A 293 29.93 -14.30 -28.36
N ASP A 294 29.68 -15.42 -27.65
CA ASP A 294 30.74 -16.37 -27.25
C ASP A 294 31.47 -16.99 -28.46
N ASN A 295 30.80 -17.04 -29.62
CA ASN A 295 31.40 -17.46 -30.89
C ASN A 295 32.29 -16.39 -31.55
N ALA A 296 32.57 -15.26 -30.88
CA ALA A 296 33.38 -14.17 -31.44
C ALA A 296 34.81 -14.63 -31.77
N GLU A 297 35.41 -15.47 -30.92
CA GLU A 297 36.77 -15.99 -31.11
C GLU A 297 36.91 -16.85 -32.37
N ILE A 298 35.84 -17.54 -32.80
CA ILE A 298 35.84 -18.31 -34.05
C ILE A 298 36.11 -17.40 -35.25
N PHE A 299 35.64 -16.14 -35.23
CA PHE A 299 35.92 -15.20 -36.32
C PHE A 299 37.39 -14.73 -36.32
N ARG A 300 38.03 -14.62 -35.15
CA ARG A 300 39.48 -14.35 -35.06
C ARG A 300 40.28 -15.51 -35.65
N GLN A 301 39.97 -16.74 -35.21
CA GLN A 301 40.62 -17.96 -35.70
C GLN A 301 40.46 -18.10 -37.23
N LYS A 302 39.26 -17.86 -37.76
CA LYS A 302 39.01 -17.87 -39.21
C LYS A 302 39.85 -16.82 -39.96
N GLY A 303 39.98 -15.61 -39.42
CA GLY A 303 40.84 -14.57 -40.02
C GLY A 303 42.32 -14.94 -40.03
N GLU A 304 42.81 -15.55 -38.93
CA GLU A 304 44.20 -16.00 -38.82
C GLU A 304 44.50 -17.18 -39.74
N LEU A 305 43.62 -18.18 -39.81
CA LEU A 305 43.76 -19.33 -40.70
C LEU A 305 43.81 -18.90 -42.17
N LEU A 306 42.95 -17.96 -42.59
CA LEU A 306 42.98 -17.41 -43.94
C LEU A 306 44.29 -16.68 -44.24
N ASN A 307 44.87 -15.97 -43.27
CA ASN A 307 46.17 -15.31 -43.43
C ASN A 307 47.33 -16.31 -43.48
N THR A 308 47.33 -17.32 -42.61
CA THR A 308 48.38 -18.35 -42.53
C THR A 308 48.43 -19.19 -43.80
N PHE A 309 47.26 -19.58 -44.32
CA PHE A 309 47.13 -20.39 -45.53
C PHE A 309 46.76 -19.58 -46.77
N LEU A 310 47.16 -18.31 -46.86
CA LEU A 310 46.75 -17.37 -47.91
C LEU A 310 46.89 -17.95 -49.34
N ASN A 311 47.96 -18.70 -49.59
CA ASN A 311 48.26 -19.32 -50.88
C ASN A 311 47.26 -20.44 -51.28
N GLN A 312 46.53 -20.99 -50.31
CA GLN A 312 45.54 -22.05 -50.52
C GLN A 312 44.10 -21.48 -50.63
N VAL A 313 43.92 -20.18 -50.41
CA VAL A 313 42.59 -19.53 -50.43
C VAL A 313 42.23 -19.10 -51.86
N PRO A 314 41.16 -19.65 -52.45
CA PRO A 314 40.71 -19.29 -53.80
C PRO A 314 40.04 -17.91 -53.84
N ASN A 315 40.15 -17.22 -54.98
CA ASN A 315 39.57 -15.87 -55.18
C ASN A 315 38.10 -15.88 -55.63
N ASP A 316 37.60 -17.00 -56.14
CA ASP A 316 36.35 -17.12 -56.90
C ASP A 316 35.35 -18.11 -56.29
N LYS A 317 35.67 -18.71 -55.14
CA LYS A 317 34.81 -19.68 -54.44
C LYS A 317 34.15 -19.10 -53.21
N ALA A 318 33.00 -19.68 -52.85
CA ALA A 318 32.20 -19.27 -51.69
C ALA A 318 32.68 -19.85 -50.35
N SER A 319 33.58 -20.84 -50.36
CA SER A 319 34.20 -21.39 -49.15
C SER A 319 35.56 -22.03 -49.44
N VAL A 320 36.33 -22.25 -48.37
CA VAL A 320 37.59 -22.99 -48.36
C VAL A 320 37.67 -23.86 -47.11
N THR A 321 38.16 -25.09 -47.24
CA THR A 321 38.46 -25.97 -46.10
C THR A 321 39.94 -25.89 -45.79
N LEU A 322 40.28 -25.48 -44.57
CA LEU A 322 41.66 -25.34 -44.11
C LEU A 322 41.90 -26.21 -42.87
N GLU A 323 43.15 -26.58 -42.66
CA GLU A 323 43.56 -27.30 -41.45
C GLU A 323 43.50 -26.34 -40.24
N ASN A 324 42.66 -26.65 -39.26
CA ASN A 324 42.58 -25.84 -38.04
C ASN A 324 43.66 -26.25 -37.04
N TYR A 325 44.79 -25.54 -37.01
CA TYR A 325 45.85 -25.81 -36.03
C TYR A 325 45.44 -25.55 -34.56
N TYR A 326 44.26 -24.98 -34.29
CA TYR A 326 43.72 -24.85 -32.93
C TYR A 326 43.01 -26.11 -32.44
N THR A 327 42.38 -26.89 -33.33
CA THR A 327 41.59 -28.08 -32.98
C THR A 327 42.10 -29.36 -33.64
N ASN A 328 43.08 -29.27 -34.54
CA ASN A 328 43.58 -30.34 -35.40
C ASN A 328 42.51 -31.03 -36.26
N GLU A 329 41.40 -30.33 -36.52
CA GLU A 329 40.31 -30.79 -37.39
C GLU A 329 40.12 -29.81 -38.57
N PRO A 330 39.79 -30.27 -39.79
CA PRO A 330 39.52 -29.36 -40.90
C PRO A 330 38.33 -28.45 -40.60
N ILE A 331 38.47 -27.15 -40.85
CA ILE A 331 37.41 -26.16 -40.70
C ILE A 331 37.02 -25.56 -42.04
N GLU A 332 35.72 -25.52 -42.32
CA GLU A 332 35.19 -24.82 -43.49
C GLU A 332 34.97 -23.32 -43.18
N ILE A 333 35.56 -22.47 -44.01
CA ILE A 333 35.51 -21.01 -43.89
C ILE A 333 34.79 -20.44 -45.11
N ALA A 334 33.68 -19.74 -44.88
CA ALA A 334 32.92 -19.08 -45.94
C ALA A 334 33.63 -17.81 -46.46
N LEU A 335 33.77 -17.68 -47.77
CA LEU A 335 34.40 -16.56 -48.45
C LEU A 335 33.33 -15.71 -49.15
N ASN A 336 33.63 -14.43 -49.36
CA ASN A 336 32.93 -13.63 -50.36
C ASN A 336 33.73 -13.69 -51.67
N PRO A 337 33.17 -14.25 -52.76
CA PRO A 337 33.84 -14.31 -54.05
C PRO A 337 34.18 -12.94 -54.64
N ALA A 338 33.52 -11.87 -54.18
CA ALA A 338 33.81 -10.50 -54.63
C ALA A 338 35.02 -9.86 -53.92
N LEU A 339 35.65 -10.55 -52.95
CA LEU A 339 36.74 -10.03 -52.13
C LEU A 339 38.00 -10.88 -52.33
N SER A 340 39.17 -10.24 -52.26
CA SER A 340 40.45 -10.97 -52.23
C SER A 340 40.61 -11.80 -50.94
N PRO A 341 41.55 -12.75 -50.87
CA PRO A 341 41.78 -13.58 -49.68
C PRO A 341 42.14 -12.74 -48.46
N VAL A 342 42.97 -11.72 -48.67
CA VAL A 342 43.35 -10.74 -47.64
C VAL A 342 42.13 -9.94 -47.18
N GLN A 343 41.27 -9.50 -48.11
CA GLN A 343 40.04 -8.77 -47.78
C GLN A 343 39.02 -9.67 -47.05
N ASN A 344 38.94 -10.96 -47.40
CA ASN A 344 38.14 -11.94 -46.69
C ASN A 344 38.64 -12.17 -45.25
N ALA A 345 39.96 -12.26 -45.05
CA ALA A 345 40.56 -12.31 -43.72
C ALA A 345 40.28 -11.04 -42.91
N GLN A 346 40.47 -9.85 -43.51
CA GLN A 346 40.14 -8.56 -42.89
C GLN A 346 38.65 -8.45 -42.52
N ARG A 347 37.73 -8.95 -43.36
CA ARG A 347 36.29 -9.00 -43.07
C ARG A 347 36.01 -9.78 -41.77
N TYR A 348 36.70 -10.90 -41.57
CA TYR A 348 36.60 -11.70 -40.34
C TYR A 348 37.18 -10.96 -39.12
N PHE A 349 38.32 -10.30 -39.25
CA PHE A 349 38.87 -9.45 -38.17
C PHE A 349 37.99 -8.25 -37.83
N HIS A 350 37.39 -7.59 -38.81
CA HIS A 350 36.42 -6.50 -38.59
C HIS A 350 35.18 -7.00 -37.84
N ARG A 351 34.66 -8.18 -38.22
CA ARG A 351 33.55 -8.81 -37.50
C ARG A 351 33.91 -9.14 -36.05
N TYR A 352 35.11 -9.68 -35.83
CA TYR A 352 35.64 -9.93 -34.48
C TYR A 352 35.72 -8.64 -33.65
N GLN A 353 36.34 -7.58 -34.18
CA GLN A 353 36.45 -6.29 -33.48
C GLN A 353 35.07 -5.69 -33.14
N LYS A 354 34.10 -5.76 -34.05
CA LYS A 354 32.72 -5.31 -33.82
C LYS A 354 32.06 -6.10 -32.70
N LEU A 355 32.21 -7.43 -32.68
CA LEU A 355 31.66 -8.28 -31.63
C LEU A 355 32.33 -8.02 -30.28
N LYS A 356 33.66 -7.83 -30.25
CA LYS A 356 34.41 -7.49 -29.03
C LYS A 356 33.96 -6.16 -28.42
N GLN A 357 33.71 -5.14 -29.26
CA GLN A 357 33.15 -3.87 -28.78
C GLN A 357 31.71 -4.03 -28.28
N ALA A 358 30.90 -4.85 -28.96
CA ALA A 358 29.54 -5.17 -28.52
C ALA A 358 29.53 -5.87 -27.16
N VAL A 359 30.43 -6.83 -26.91
CA VAL A 359 30.60 -7.50 -25.60
C VAL A 359 30.85 -6.50 -24.49
N LYS A 360 31.81 -5.57 -24.68
CA LYS A 360 32.13 -4.55 -23.68
C LYS A 360 30.92 -3.67 -23.37
N PHE A 361 30.27 -3.14 -24.41
CA PHE A 361 29.10 -2.27 -24.25
C PHE A 361 27.92 -3.01 -23.61
N LEU A 362 27.67 -4.25 -24.03
CA LEU A 362 26.59 -5.08 -23.50
C LEU A 362 26.85 -5.46 -22.05
N GLY A 363 28.10 -5.75 -21.68
CA GLY A 363 28.51 -5.96 -20.28
C GLY A 363 28.20 -4.75 -19.39
N GLU A 364 28.56 -3.54 -19.83
CA GLU A 364 28.23 -2.29 -19.12
C GLU A 364 26.71 -2.08 -19.01
N GLN A 365 25.94 -2.40 -20.06
CA GLN A 365 24.48 -2.29 -20.06
C GLN A 365 23.80 -3.33 -19.16
N ILE A 366 24.34 -4.55 -19.09
CA ILE A 366 23.88 -5.61 -18.20
C ILE A 366 24.12 -5.19 -16.75
N ALA A 367 25.31 -4.68 -16.43
CA ALA A 367 25.62 -4.19 -15.08
C ALA A 367 24.64 -3.10 -14.63
N LYS A 368 24.39 -2.08 -15.48
CA LYS A 368 23.40 -1.03 -15.22
C LYS A 368 21.97 -1.57 -15.05
N THR A 369 21.59 -2.56 -15.85
CA THR A 369 20.25 -3.17 -15.78
C THR A 369 20.10 -3.98 -14.50
N LYS A 370 21.14 -4.71 -14.06
CA LYS A 370 21.17 -5.41 -12.77
C LYS A 370 21.09 -4.44 -11.60
N GLU A 371 21.83 -3.34 -11.63
CA GLU A 371 21.75 -2.26 -10.62
C GLU A 371 20.33 -1.67 -10.55
N THR A 372 19.71 -1.42 -11.71
CA THR A 372 18.33 -0.92 -11.79
C THR A 372 17.34 -1.90 -11.17
N ILE A 373 17.48 -3.20 -11.46
CA ILE A 373 16.63 -4.25 -10.87
C ILE A 373 16.81 -4.27 -9.35
N HIS A 374 18.06 -4.24 -8.87
CA HIS A 374 18.36 -4.26 -7.44
C HIS A 374 17.77 -3.04 -6.71
N TYR A 375 17.88 -1.85 -7.30
CA TYR A 375 17.25 -0.63 -6.80
C TYR A 375 15.73 -0.78 -6.70
N LEU A 376 15.07 -1.26 -7.77
CA LEU A 376 13.62 -1.44 -7.77
C LEU A 376 13.16 -2.54 -6.80
N GLU A 377 13.97 -3.59 -6.58
CA GLU A 377 13.72 -4.61 -5.56
C GLU A 377 13.86 -4.06 -4.14
N SER A 378 14.79 -3.12 -3.91
CA SER A 378 14.86 -2.36 -2.65
C SER A 378 13.60 -1.53 -2.43
N VAL A 379 13.13 -0.81 -3.45
CA VAL A 379 11.87 -0.05 -3.35
C VAL A 379 10.68 -0.96 -3.06
N GLU A 380 10.60 -2.13 -3.71
CA GLU A 380 9.54 -3.13 -3.45
C GLU A 380 9.58 -3.62 -1.99
N SER A 381 10.75 -3.97 -1.47
CA SER A 381 10.95 -4.40 -0.08
C SER A 381 10.55 -3.31 0.94
N ASN A 382 10.88 -2.04 0.64
CA ASN A 382 10.50 -0.92 1.49
C ASN A 382 8.97 -0.73 1.49
N LEU A 383 8.31 -0.86 0.34
CA LEU A 383 6.84 -0.74 0.24
C LEU A 383 6.08 -1.83 0.98
N GLU A 384 6.60 -3.06 1.03
CA GLU A 384 5.94 -4.19 1.72
C GLU A 384 5.84 -3.97 3.24
N ASN A 385 6.78 -3.21 3.81
CA ASN A 385 6.87 -2.96 5.25
C ASN A 385 6.50 -1.53 5.66
N ALA A 386 6.06 -0.69 4.70
CA ALA A 386 5.83 0.73 4.91
C ALA A 386 4.44 1.05 5.49
N ASP A 387 4.37 2.08 6.33
CA ASP A 387 3.13 2.75 6.73
C ASP A 387 2.64 3.76 5.67
N VAL A 388 1.45 4.34 5.87
CA VAL A 388 0.86 5.31 4.92
C VAL A 388 1.75 6.54 4.68
N ALA A 389 2.45 7.01 5.71
CA ALA A 389 3.31 8.18 5.62
C ALA A 389 4.62 7.84 4.89
N GLU A 390 5.19 6.67 5.15
CA GLU A 390 6.39 6.13 4.50
C GLU A 390 6.13 5.85 3.01
N ILE A 391 4.93 5.38 2.63
CA ILE A 391 4.54 5.23 1.23
C ILE A 391 4.58 6.57 0.48
N ALA A 392 4.19 7.67 1.15
CA ALA A 392 4.25 9.00 0.54
C ALA A 392 5.70 9.42 0.25
N ASP A 393 6.64 9.12 1.15
CA ASP A 393 8.06 9.39 0.95
C ASP A 393 8.67 8.52 -0.16
N ILE A 394 8.31 7.23 -0.21
CA ILE A 394 8.74 6.33 -1.31
C ILE A 394 8.17 6.80 -2.66
N ARG A 395 6.94 7.31 -2.68
CA ARG A 395 6.36 7.90 -3.89
C ARG A 395 7.16 9.13 -4.34
N GLU A 396 7.58 9.98 -3.42
CA GLU A 396 8.43 11.13 -3.72
C GLU A 396 9.82 10.70 -4.24
N GLU A 397 10.41 9.65 -3.66
CA GLU A 397 11.63 9.02 -4.19
C GLU A 397 11.47 8.60 -5.66
N LEU A 398 10.34 7.95 -5.99
CA LEU A 398 10.04 7.52 -7.35
C LEU A 398 9.76 8.67 -8.32
N ILE A 399 9.33 9.83 -7.80
CA ILE A 399 9.22 11.06 -8.60
C ILE A 399 10.62 11.63 -8.87
N GLN A 400 11.47 11.71 -7.85
CA GLN A 400 12.84 12.25 -7.98
C GLN A 400 13.71 11.42 -8.92
N THR A 401 13.54 10.10 -8.90
CA THR A 401 14.24 9.16 -9.80
C THR A 401 13.60 9.05 -11.18
N GLY A 402 12.43 9.66 -11.41
CA GLY A 402 11.79 9.76 -12.72
C GLY A 402 10.88 8.59 -13.10
N TYR A 403 10.66 7.61 -12.22
CA TYR A 403 9.73 6.49 -12.47
C TYR A 403 8.26 6.92 -12.42
N ILE A 404 7.94 7.96 -11.65
CA ILE A 404 6.60 8.56 -11.56
C ILE A 404 6.65 10.00 -12.04
N LYS A 405 5.80 10.33 -13.03
CA LYS A 405 5.64 11.72 -13.47
C LYS A 405 4.83 12.51 -12.44
N GLN A 406 5.33 13.67 -12.04
CA GLN A 406 4.60 14.60 -11.21
C GLN A 406 3.49 15.27 -12.04
N LYS A 407 2.21 15.03 -11.68
CA LYS A 407 1.07 15.59 -12.42
C LYS A 407 0.83 17.10 -12.16
N TYR A 408 1.30 17.62 -11.02
CA TYR A 408 1.10 19.03 -10.61
C TYR A 408 2.35 19.58 -9.91
N ARG A 409 2.67 20.87 -10.08
CA ARG A 409 3.71 21.59 -9.31
C ARG A 409 3.25 21.80 -7.87
N ASN A 410 3.31 20.76 -7.06
CA ASN A 410 3.00 20.87 -5.64
C ASN A 410 4.24 21.31 -4.84
N LYS A 411 3.99 21.91 -3.68
CA LYS A 411 5.02 22.18 -2.67
C LYS A 411 5.70 20.85 -2.31
N LYS A 412 7.04 20.78 -2.40
CA LYS A 412 7.79 19.56 -2.06
C LYS A 412 7.39 19.07 -0.67
N GLN A 413 7.00 17.81 -0.56
CA GLN A 413 6.71 17.20 0.73
C GLN A 413 8.00 17.18 1.56
N LYS A 414 7.91 17.61 2.82
CA LYS A 414 9.04 17.49 3.75
C LYS A 414 9.14 16.01 4.11
N MET A 415 10.24 15.39 3.70
CA MET A 415 10.54 14.00 4.00
C MET A 415 10.60 13.76 5.50
N LEU A 416 10.14 12.58 5.94
CA LEU A 416 10.32 12.14 7.31
C LEU A 416 11.81 11.90 7.58
N PRO A 417 12.29 12.23 8.80
CA PRO A 417 13.63 11.85 9.22
C PRO A 417 13.73 10.31 9.36
N PRO A 418 14.96 9.76 9.34
CA PRO A 418 15.19 8.36 9.71
C PRO A 418 14.60 8.03 11.09
N GLU A 419 14.26 6.76 11.31
CA GLU A 419 13.73 6.33 12.62
C GLU A 419 14.85 6.20 13.64
N ASN A 420 14.54 6.59 14.88
CA ASN A 420 15.45 6.55 16.01
C ASN A 420 15.12 5.36 16.92
N TYR A 421 16.16 4.64 17.32
CA TYR A 421 16.12 3.55 18.28
C TYR A 421 17.15 3.80 19.38
N GLN A 422 16.87 3.31 20.58
CA GLN A 422 17.79 3.41 21.71
C GLN A 422 18.21 2.02 22.17
N ALA A 423 19.52 1.76 22.18
CA ALA A 423 20.07 0.56 22.80
C ALA A 423 19.98 0.63 24.34
N GLU A 424 20.20 -0.49 25.03
CA GLU A 424 20.10 -0.53 26.51
C GLU A 424 21.11 0.38 27.20
N ASP A 425 22.29 0.55 26.61
CA ASP A 425 23.34 1.46 27.09
C ASP A 425 23.04 2.95 26.81
N GLY A 426 21.88 3.24 26.21
CA GLY A 426 21.44 4.58 25.84
C GLY A 426 21.95 5.06 24.48
N THR A 427 22.72 4.26 23.75
CA THR A 427 23.23 4.60 22.41
C THR A 427 22.09 4.78 21.41
N ILE A 428 22.16 5.85 20.61
CA ILE A 428 21.19 6.14 19.57
C ILE A 428 21.58 5.43 18.27
N ILE A 429 20.59 4.74 17.68
CA ILE A 429 20.70 4.03 16.41
C ILE A 429 19.71 4.62 15.42
N LEU A 430 20.21 5.04 14.25
CA LEU A 430 19.39 5.58 13.17
C LEU A 430 19.10 4.50 12.13
N VAL A 431 17.86 4.45 11.64
CA VAL A 431 17.42 3.48 10.63
C VAL A 431 16.73 4.20 9.46
N GLY A 432 17.26 4.04 8.25
CA GLY A 432 16.60 4.54 7.04
C GLY A 432 15.52 3.59 6.53
N LYS A 433 14.29 4.07 6.29
CA LYS A 433 13.13 3.27 5.87
C LYS A 433 12.88 3.28 4.35
N ASN A 434 13.61 4.12 3.63
CA ASN A 434 13.60 4.21 2.16
C ASN A 434 14.99 4.60 1.65
N ASN A 435 15.21 4.59 0.34
CA ASN A 435 16.56 4.76 -0.20
C ASN A 435 17.08 6.21 -0.04
N LEU A 436 16.18 7.21 -0.01
CA LEU A 436 16.56 8.59 0.27
C LEU A 436 17.00 8.77 1.74
N GLN A 437 16.32 8.14 2.68
CA GLN A 437 16.73 8.11 4.09
C GLN A 437 18.01 7.30 4.27
N ASN A 438 18.15 6.15 3.60
CA ASN A 438 19.38 5.35 3.61
C ASN A 438 20.59 6.18 3.16
N GLU A 439 20.43 7.00 2.12
CA GLU A 439 21.46 7.94 1.70
C GLU A 439 21.77 9.01 2.75
N GLN A 440 20.74 9.54 3.43
CA GLN A 440 20.94 10.50 4.52
C GLN A 440 21.71 9.87 5.68
N VAL A 441 21.32 8.67 6.10
CA VAL A 441 21.96 7.90 7.17
C VAL A 441 23.42 7.61 6.82
N SER A 442 23.69 7.17 5.60
CA SER A 442 25.04 6.80 5.17
C SER A 442 25.99 7.98 4.97
N PHE A 443 25.53 9.11 4.43
CA PHE A 443 26.43 10.16 3.93
C PHE A 443 26.18 11.56 4.46
N LYS A 444 25.05 11.83 5.14
CA LYS A 444 24.72 13.18 5.64
C LYS A 444 24.69 13.26 7.16
N LEU A 445 24.16 12.23 7.82
CA LEU A 445 24.02 12.18 9.27
C LEU A 445 25.20 11.49 9.95
N SER A 446 25.86 10.59 9.23
CA SER A 446 27.03 9.86 9.71
C SER A 446 28.21 10.76 10.01
N ARG A 447 28.96 10.39 11.05
CA ARG A 447 30.20 11.05 11.46
C ARG A 447 31.35 10.06 11.41
N ARG A 448 32.58 10.60 11.42
CA ARG A 448 33.79 9.77 11.45
C ARG A 448 33.83 9.00 12.78
N GLY A 449 33.96 7.68 12.70
CA GLY A 449 33.95 6.78 13.86
C GLY A 449 32.60 6.11 14.14
N ASP A 450 31.54 6.49 13.41
CA ASP A 450 30.26 5.79 13.48
C ASP A 450 30.35 4.44 12.75
N LEU A 451 29.53 3.47 13.20
CA LEU A 451 29.40 2.15 12.59
C LEU A 451 28.13 2.07 11.74
N TRP A 452 28.29 1.56 10.52
CA TRP A 452 27.23 1.34 9.55
C TRP A 452 26.96 -0.15 9.35
N PHE A 453 25.69 -0.49 9.15
CA PHE A 453 25.19 -1.84 9.05
C PHE A 453 24.23 -2.00 7.87
N HIS A 454 24.33 -3.12 7.17
CA HIS A 454 23.40 -3.52 6.10
C HIS A 454 23.40 -5.03 5.90
N VAL A 455 22.26 -5.59 5.50
CA VAL A 455 22.14 -7.01 5.22
C VAL A 455 22.94 -7.38 3.98
N LYS A 456 23.68 -8.47 4.05
CA LYS A 456 24.56 -8.88 2.98
C LYS A 456 23.79 -9.34 1.74
N ASP A 457 24.13 -8.79 0.58
CA ASP A 457 23.67 -9.17 -0.76
C ASP A 457 22.13 -9.14 -0.97
N ILE A 458 21.38 -8.55 -0.04
CA ILE A 458 19.92 -8.50 -0.03
C ILE A 458 19.48 -7.06 0.24
N PRO A 459 18.42 -6.55 -0.40
CA PRO A 459 17.91 -5.22 -0.09
C PRO A 459 17.45 -5.08 1.37
N GLY A 460 17.88 -4.00 2.01
CA GLY A 460 17.47 -3.65 3.36
C GLY A 460 17.79 -2.20 3.74
N SER A 461 17.41 -1.84 4.95
CA SER A 461 17.68 -0.55 5.55
C SER A 461 19.16 -0.35 5.88
N HIS A 462 19.62 0.89 5.76
CA HIS A 462 20.90 1.31 6.30
C HIS A 462 20.72 1.68 7.77
N VAL A 463 21.53 1.06 8.62
CA VAL A 463 21.49 1.31 10.07
C VAL A 463 22.81 1.91 10.52
N LEU A 464 22.75 2.91 11.41
CA LEU A 464 23.90 3.66 11.88
C LEU A 464 23.88 3.76 13.40
N ILE A 465 24.94 3.29 14.05
CA ILE A 465 25.25 3.64 15.44
C ILE A 465 26.00 4.97 15.42
N THR A 466 25.46 6.00 16.09
CA THR A 466 26.09 7.33 16.12
C THR A 466 26.44 7.78 17.54
N GLY A 467 27.55 8.50 17.67
CA GLY A 467 27.97 9.12 18.93
C GLY A 467 28.55 8.14 19.97
N ASN A 468 28.78 6.88 19.59
CA ASN A 468 29.45 5.89 20.41
C ASN A 468 30.60 5.25 19.61
N ALA A 469 31.85 5.60 19.96
CA ALA A 469 33.03 5.15 19.24
C ALA A 469 33.40 3.68 19.51
N ASN A 470 32.97 3.13 20.66
CA ASN A 470 33.24 1.75 21.08
C ASN A 470 31.94 1.11 21.60
N PRO A 471 30.96 0.84 20.72
CA PRO A 471 29.70 0.24 21.13
C PRO A 471 29.92 -1.18 21.67
N SER A 472 29.11 -1.57 22.65
CA SER A 472 29.12 -2.94 23.19
C SER A 472 28.69 -3.96 22.13
N ASP A 473 29.06 -5.23 22.34
CA ASP A 473 28.62 -6.32 21.45
C ASP A 473 27.09 -6.45 21.40
N GLU A 474 26.40 -6.13 22.51
CA GLU A 474 24.94 -6.08 22.58
C GLU A 474 24.36 -4.97 21.68
N THR A 475 24.94 -3.77 21.72
CA THR A 475 24.51 -2.64 20.88
C THR A 475 24.79 -2.91 19.40
N ILE A 476 25.93 -3.53 19.07
CA ILE A 476 26.26 -3.98 17.71
C ILE A 476 25.27 -5.07 17.24
N THR A 477 24.92 -6.01 18.10
CA THR A 477 23.96 -7.07 17.81
C THR A 477 22.58 -6.48 17.55
N PHE A 478 22.11 -5.56 18.40
CA PHE A 478 20.82 -4.89 18.24
C PHE A 478 20.76 -4.05 16.95
N ALA A 479 21.82 -3.32 16.60
CA ALA A 479 21.90 -2.62 15.32
C ALA A 479 21.85 -3.59 14.12
N GLY A 480 22.50 -4.75 14.24
CA GLY A 480 22.40 -5.83 13.26
C GLY A 480 20.98 -6.38 13.13
N GLU A 481 20.30 -6.62 14.25
CA GLU A 481 18.90 -7.08 14.27
C GLU A 481 17.96 -6.07 13.62
N LEU A 482 18.17 -4.77 13.84
CA LEU A 482 17.43 -3.71 13.16
C LEU A 482 17.63 -3.78 11.64
N ALA A 483 18.88 -3.96 11.17
CA ALA A 483 19.17 -4.10 9.74
C ALA A 483 18.49 -5.35 9.15
N ALA A 484 18.54 -6.48 9.86
CA ALA A 484 17.88 -7.72 9.44
C ALA A 484 16.35 -7.59 9.43
N TYR A 485 15.76 -6.97 10.45
CA TYR A 485 14.32 -6.76 10.58
C TYR A 485 13.76 -5.83 9.50
N PHE A 486 14.49 -4.77 9.15
CA PHE A 486 14.11 -3.87 8.06
C PHE A 486 14.74 -4.28 6.72
N SER A 487 14.69 -5.57 6.40
CA SER A 487 15.15 -6.12 5.13
C SER A 487 14.19 -7.17 4.62
N LYS A 488 14.45 -7.67 3.40
CA LYS A 488 13.75 -8.84 2.86
C LYS A 488 13.95 -10.11 3.71
N ALA A 489 14.98 -10.15 4.56
CA ALA A 489 15.30 -11.29 5.42
C ALA A 489 14.65 -11.20 6.81
N ARG A 490 13.67 -10.32 7.03
CA ARG A 490 12.99 -10.09 8.32
C ARG A 490 12.52 -11.35 9.06
N TYR A 491 12.03 -12.35 8.33
CA TYR A 491 11.52 -13.61 8.91
C TYR A 491 12.53 -14.76 8.86
N SER A 492 13.79 -14.46 8.56
CA SER A 492 14.87 -15.45 8.47
C SER A 492 15.68 -15.50 9.76
N ASN A 493 16.20 -16.68 10.09
CA ASN A 493 17.12 -16.87 11.21
C ASN A 493 18.58 -16.72 10.72
N LEU A 494 19.48 -16.27 11.61
CA LEU A 494 20.92 -16.18 11.34
C LEU A 494 21.28 -15.36 10.08
N VAL A 495 20.62 -14.21 9.93
CA VAL A 495 20.83 -13.26 8.84
C VAL A 495 22.23 -12.68 8.91
N GLN A 496 22.95 -12.66 7.78
CA GLN A 496 24.28 -12.07 7.67
C GLN A 496 24.18 -10.56 7.50
N VAL A 497 24.80 -9.80 8.40
CA VAL A 497 24.82 -8.34 8.38
C VAL A 497 26.26 -7.86 8.34
N ASP A 498 26.60 -7.05 7.34
CA ASP A 498 27.91 -6.41 7.23
C ASP A 498 27.99 -5.21 8.17
N VAL A 499 29.15 -5.06 8.81
CA VAL A 499 29.46 -3.98 9.76
C VAL A 499 30.75 -3.30 9.33
N LEU A 500 30.72 -1.97 9.18
CA LEU A 500 31.89 -1.20 8.79
C LEU A 500 31.86 0.24 9.32
N ASP A 501 33.05 0.83 9.42
CA ASP A 501 33.22 2.27 9.68
C ASP A 501 32.71 3.06 8.46
N VAL A 502 31.89 4.09 8.70
CA VAL A 502 31.28 4.90 7.65
C VAL A 502 32.30 5.51 6.70
N LYS A 503 33.54 5.79 7.15
CA LYS A 503 34.60 6.35 6.28
C LYS A 503 34.97 5.46 5.09
N LYS A 504 34.58 4.18 5.12
CA LYS A 504 34.84 3.18 4.08
C LYS A 504 33.71 3.08 3.05
N LEU A 505 32.57 3.75 3.31
CA LEU A 505 31.46 3.81 2.36
C LEU A 505 31.80 4.76 1.22
N HIS A 506 31.54 4.32 0.00
CA HIS A 506 31.69 5.12 -1.20
C HIS A 506 30.37 5.19 -1.94
N LYS A 507 29.99 6.39 -2.39
CA LYS A 507 28.87 6.62 -3.31
C LYS A 507 29.41 6.91 -4.71
N PRO A 508 29.26 5.99 -5.68
CA PRO A 508 29.61 6.28 -7.05
C PRO A 508 28.75 7.41 -7.64
N THR A 509 29.32 8.18 -8.55
CA THR A 509 28.60 9.33 -9.14
C THR A 509 27.54 8.85 -10.13
N GLY A 510 26.32 9.36 -10.01
CA GLY A 510 25.21 9.07 -10.95
C GLY A 510 24.43 7.78 -10.67
N THR A 511 24.68 7.11 -9.55
CA THR A 511 23.90 5.93 -9.12
C THR A 511 22.60 6.34 -8.42
N ALA A 512 21.69 5.37 -8.29
CA ALA A 512 20.43 5.57 -7.60
C ALA A 512 20.64 5.93 -6.10
N PRO A 513 19.69 6.62 -5.46
CA PRO A 513 19.73 6.85 -4.02
C PRO A 513 19.87 5.54 -3.24
N GLY A 514 20.57 5.60 -2.11
CA GLY A 514 20.82 4.42 -1.27
C GLY A 514 21.84 3.43 -1.82
N PHE A 515 22.35 3.60 -3.05
CA PHE A 515 23.40 2.73 -3.57
C PHE A 515 24.76 3.06 -2.92
N VAL A 516 25.42 2.03 -2.38
CA VAL A 516 26.71 2.16 -1.69
C VAL A 516 27.64 1.03 -2.12
N THR A 517 28.92 1.35 -2.24
CA THR A 517 30.00 0.39 -2.47
C THR A 517 31.00 0.43 -1.31
N TYR A 518 31.47 -0.73 -0.88
CA TYR A 518 32.45 -0.86 0.18
C TYR A 518 33.21 -2.20 0.06
N ASP A 519 34.44 -2.22 0.56
CA ASP A 519 35.20 -3.46 0.75
C ASP A 519 34.77 -4.10 2.06
N ARG A 520 34.49 -5.42 2.02
CA ARG A 520 33.95 -6.17 3.15
C ARG A 520 34.99 -6.31 4.27
N GLU A 521 34.55 -6.15 5.52
CA GLU A 521 35.43 -6.27 6.69
C GLU A 521 34.90 -7.27 7.73
N LYS A 522 33.76 -6.97 8.35
CA LYS A 522 33.17 -7.78 9.42
C LYS A 522 31.73 -8.10 9.06
N THR A 523 31.34 -9.36 9.21
CA THR A 523 29.96 -9.81 9.05
C THR A 523 29.54 -10.50 10.34
N ILE A 524 28.41 -10.06 10.92
CA ILE A 524 27.78 -10.69 12.08
C ILE A 524 26.56 -11.50 11.65
N ARG A 525 26.13 -12.44 12.49
CA ARG A 525 24.90 -13.22 12.28
C ARG A 525 23.91 -12.91 13.38
N VAL A 526 22.71 -12.50 13.00
CA VAL A 526 21.66 -12.06 13.92
C VAL A 526 20.33 -12.70 13.57
N THR A 527 19.42 -12.78 14.54
CA THR A 527 18.04 -13.18 14.32
C THR A 527 17.15 -12.06 14.86
N PRO A 528 16.34 -11.41 14.01
CA PRO A 528 15.57 -10.25 14.45
C PRO A 528 14.46 -10.64 15.44
N ASP A 529 14.40 -9.95 16.58
CA ASP A 529 13.31 -10.06 17.56
C ASP A 529 12.37 -8.84 17.45
N GLU A 530 11.16 -9.07 16.92
CA GLU A 530 10.15 -8.03 16.74
C GLU A 530 9.71 -7.37 18.06
N SER A 531 9.69 -8.13 19.16
CA SER A 531 9.23 -7.63 20.45
C SER A 531 10.25 -6.65 21.05
N ALA A 532 11.54 -7.00 21.00
CA ALA A 532 12.64 -6.16 21.45
C ALA A 532 12.81 -4.89 20.59
N ILE A 533 12.62 -5.00 19.28
CA ILE A 533 12.71 -3.85 18.37
C ILE A 533 11.59 -2.84 18.66
N LYS A 534 10.36 -3.31 18.87
CA LYS A 534 9.23 -2.41 19.14
C LYS A 534 9.35 -1.69 20.48
N SER A 535 9.86 -2.34 21.52
CA SER A 535 9.99 -1.73 22.85
C SER A 535 11.05 -0.64 22.93
N ARG A 536 12.06 -0.67 22.04
CA ARG A 536 13.20 0.25 22.00
C ARG A 536 13.08 1.36 20.97
N LYS A 537 11.91 1.50 20.33
CA LYS A 537 11.62 2.59 19.39
C LYS A 537 11.39 3.89 20.17
N ILE A 538 12.10 4.94 19.81
CA ILE A 538 11.91 6.29 20.36
C ILE A 538 11.25 7.20 19.33
N GLY A 539 10.65 8.30 19.81
CA GLY A 539 9.98 9.27 18.94
C GLY A 539 10.89 9.82 17.84
N ARG A 540 10.28 10.16 16.69
CA ARG A 540 10.97 10.76 15.53
C ARG A 540 11.50 12.16 15.84
#